data_AF-A0A747H4W2-F1
#
_entry.id   AF-A0A747H4W2-F1
#
_cell.length_a   1.000
_cell.length_b   1.000
_cell.length_c   1.000
_cell.angle_alpha   90.00
_cell.angle_beta   90.00
_cell.angle_gamma   90.00
#
_symmetry.space_group_name_H-M   'P 1'
#
loop_
_entity.id
_entity.type
_entity.pdbx_description
1 polymer ?
#
loop_
_entity_poly.entity_id
_entity_poly.type
_entity_poly.pdbx_seq_one_letter_code
_entity_poly.pdbx_strand_id
1 'polypeptide(L)'
;MRGGYCSLVSARRPSPLVSTQWKFGLQIAGIRSAVCIALTGNARRNTCKPAHDSAPCAACMPSSKTARRRRFSHGTPGKCPAHASPWTAEQDELLINLYPTHTFREIATQLRRTKAAVQFRAIRLRHEGRLGHKRNQFTPEQDMFIRTHRHSMTLSEVASHLGRKSRSDIANRAKRLGVTYCKYGDLNPLTKYSDSDVELIRALRDDGMAFSKIAEKFEMPESTARSIYHKRFTAADVIAREHLPR
;
A
#
# COMPACT_ATOMS: atom_id res chain seq x y z
N MET A 1 19.03 37.82 -53.40
CA MET A 1 20.13 38.49 -52.65
C MET A 1 19.71 38.67 -51.20
N ARG A 2 20.67 38.61 -50.26
CA ARG A 2 20.57 38.37 -48.81
C ARG A 2 20.52 36.87 -48.48
N GLY A 3 21.54 36.20 -47.94
CA GLY A 3 22.78 36.65 -47.31
C GLY A 3 22.69 36.59 -45.79
N GLY A 4 23.44 35.66 -45.19
CA GLY A 4 23.95 35.72 -43.81
C GLY A 4 22.98 35.29 -42.69
N TYR A 5 23.37 34.64 -41.60
CA TYR A 5 24.70 34.27 -41.11
C TYR A 5 24.60 33.07 -40.17
N CYS A 6 25.61 32.22 -40.25
CA CYS A 6 25.99 31.18 -39.31
C CYS A 6 26.65 31.82 -38.07
N SER A 7 26.30 31.38 -36.86
CA SER A 7 27.10 31.58 -35.62
C SER A 7 26.55 30.64 -34.56
N LEU A 8 27.19 29.49 -34.35
CA LEU A 8 28.34 29.26 -33.45
C LEU A 8 27.88 28.57 -32.16
N VAL A 9 27.95 27.24 -32.23
CA VAL A 9 28.07 26.32 -31.11
C VAL A 9 29.26 26.75 -30.26
N SER A 10 29.04 26.98 -28.96
CA SER A 10 30.13 26.96 -27.98
C SER A 10 29.72 26.10 -26.80
N ALA A 11 30.13 24.84 -26.87
CA ALA A 11 30.22 23.96 -25.72
C ALA A 11 31.30 24.49 -24.76
N ARG A 12 30.95 24.69 -23.49
CA ARG A 12 31.94 24.66 -22.39
C ARG A 12 31.52 23.64 -21.35
N ARG A 13 32.53 22.82 -21.04
CA ARG A 13 32.51 21.60 -20.24
C ARG A 13 32.24 21.87 -18.75
N PRO A 14 31.77 20.84 -18.03
CA PRO A 14 31.60 20.89 -16.58
C PRO A 14 32.95 20.89 -15.85
N SER A 15 33.04 21.68 -14.79
CA SER A 15 34.15 21.72 -13.83
C SER A 15 34.00 20.58 -12.81
N PRO A 16 35.03 19.73 -12.59
CA PRO A 16 35.03 18.73 -11.52
C PRO A 16 35.79 19.28 -10.32
N LEU A 17 35.16 19.33 -9.14
CA LEU A 17 35.87 19.60 -7.90
C LEU A 17 35.51 18.58 -6.81
N VAL A 18 36.51 17.74 -6.56
CA VAL A 18 37.03 17.36 -5.25
C VAL A 18 36.22 16.32 -4.45
N SER A 19 36.61 15.08 -4.74
CA SER A 19 36.93 14.01 -3.78
C SER A 19 37.24 14.51 -2.35
N THR A 20 36.47 14.05 -1.37
CA THR A 20 37.00 13.75 -0.04
C THR A 20 36.36 12.46 0.49
N GLN A 21 37.16 11.39 0.39
CA GLN A 21 37.02 10.17 1.17
C GLN A 21 37.06 10.50 2.66
N TRP A 22 36.06 10.04 3.41
CA TRP A 22 36.20 9.76 4.83
C TRP A 22 35.94 8.26 5.04
N LYS A 23 37.03 7.50 4.95
CA LYS A 23 37.13 6.15 5.52
C LYS A 23 37.36 6.32 7.01
N PHE A 24 36.38 5.97 7.84
CA PHE A 24 36.64 5.59 9.22
C PHE A 24 36.36 4.11 9.37
N GLY A 25 37.45 3.33 9.41
CA GLY A 25 37.44 2.00 9.99
C GLY A 25 37.52 2.11 11.50
N LEU A 26 36.77 1.26 12.20
CA LEU A 26 37.06 0.90 13.58
C LEU A 26 36.95 -0.61 13.72
N GLN A 27 37.96 -1.16 14.37
CA GLN A 27 38.36 -2.55 14.37
C GLN A 27 38.47 -3.00 15.85
N ILE A 28 37.87 -4.17 16.16
CA ILE A 28 38.09 -5.14 17.27
C ILE A 28 37.82 -4.75 18.74
N ALA A 29 36.95 -5.54 19.39
CA ALA A 29 37.17 -6.32 20.62
C ALA A 29 35.83 -7.02 20.95
N GLY A 30 35.68 -8.33 21.12
CA GLY A 30 36.62 -9.31 21.65
C GLY A 30 36.33 -9.58 23.12
N ILE A 31 35.19 -10.19 23.46
CA ILE A 31 34.97 -10.78 24.80
C ILE A 31 34.43 -12.21 24.61
N ARG A 32 35.34 -13.17 24.78
CA ARG A 32 35.05 -14.56 25.11
C ARG A 32 34.90 -14.62 26.63
N SER A 33 33.81 -15.18 27.12
CA SER A 33 33.89 -15.96 28.35
C SER A 33 32.86 -17.08 28.29
N ALA A 34 33.39 -18.30 28.25
CA ALA A 34 32.69 -19.54 28.37
C ALA A 34 32.65 -19.92 29.84
N VAL A 35 31.48 -20.34 30.36
CA VAL A 35 31.43 -21.36 31.42
C VAL A 35 30.22 -22.25 31.15
N CYS A 36 30.52 -23.53 31.02
CA CYS A 36 29.62 -24.67 30.91
C CYS A 36 28.69 -24.81 32.11
N ILE A 37 27.60 -25.59 31.98
CA ILE A 37 27.28 -26.72 32.87
C ILE A 37 26.05 -27.47 32.35
N ALA A 38 26.19 -28.81 32.38
CA ALA A 38 25.20 -29.88 32.47
C ALA A 38 24.19 -30.11 31.33
N LEU A 39 24.58 -31.05 30.47
CA LEU A 39 23.86 -32.31 30.21
C LEU A 39 22.60 -32.53 31.06
N THR A 40 21.46 -32.69 30.39
CA THR A 40 20.59 -33.87 30.54
C THR A 40 19.73 -33.98 29.29
N GLY A 41 19.78 -35.13 28.65
CA GLY A 41 19.04 -35.39 27.42
C GLY A 41 17.54 -35.45 27.66
N ASN A 42 16.76 -35.19 26.60
CA ASN A 42 15.50 -35.92 26.48
C ASN A 42 15.09 -36.05 25.01
N ALA A 43 15.37 -37.24 24.47
CA ALA A 43 14.77 -37.72 23.24
C ALA A 43 13.27 -37.93 23.49
N ARG A 44 12.43 -36.99 23.06
CA ARG A 44 10.99 -37.26 22.93
C ARG A 44 10.75 -38.04 21.64
N ARG A 45 10.93 -39.34 21.75
CA ARG A 45 10.20 -40.31 20.95
C ARG A 45 8.71 -40.04 21.16
N ASN A 46 8.01 -39.62 20.12
CA ASN A 46 6.55 -39.58 20.10
C ASN A 46 6.02 -41.01 20.01
N THR A 47 6.07 -41.75 21.12
CA THR A 47 5.24 -42.93 21.32
C THR A 47 3.96 -42.48 22.00
N CYS A 48 2.87 -42.39 21.23
CA CYS A 48 1.54 -42.21 21.77
C CYS A 48 1.10 -43.51 22.47
N LYS A 49 1.15 -43.55 23.81
CA LYS A 49 0.28 -44.43 24.60
C LYS A 49 -1.05 -43.70 24.84
N PRO A 50 -2.19 -44.40 24.76
CA PRO A 50 -3.49 -43.78 24.98
C PRO A 50 -3.75 -43.73 26.49
N ALA A 51 -4.02 -42.54 27.01
CA ALA A 51 -4.69 -42.40 28.29
C ALA A 51 -5.71 -41.27 28.14
N HIS A 52 -6.95 -41.67 28.39
CA HIS A 52 -8.02 -40.81 28.83
C HIS A 52 -7.47 -39.75 29.79
N ASP A 53 -7.59 -38.49 29.41
CA ASP A 53 -8.31 -37.50 30.20
C ASP A 53 -8.19 -36.13 29.53
N SER A 54 -9.34 -35.49 29.48
CA SER A 54 -9.68 -34.29 28.73
C SER A 54 -8.84 -33.07 29.12
N ALA A 55 -7.83 -32.76 28.30
CA ALA A 55 -7.30 -31.41 28.15
C ALA A 55 -7.73 -30.83 26.80
N PRO A 56 -8.35 -29.63 26.74
CA PRO A 56 -8.73 -29.03 25.47
C PRO A 56 -7.50 -28.61 24.67
N CYS A 57 -7.55 -28.87 23.36
CA CYS A 57 -6.54 -28.45 22.39
C CYS A 57 -6.33 -26.92 22.43
N ALA A 58 -5.07 -26.50 22.50
CA ALA A 58 -4.64 -25.09 22.56
C ALA A 58 -5.07 -24.22 21.35
N ALA A 59 -5.75 -24.80 20.35
CA ALA A 59 -6.25 -24.11 19.16
C ALA A 59 -7.52 -23.25 19.38
N CYS A 60 -8.09 -23.23 20.59
CA CYS A 60 -9.37 -22.55 20.88
C CYS A 60 -9.28 -21.35 21.84
N MET A 61 -8.11 -20.71 22.01
CA MET A 61 -8.04 -19.43 22.74
C MET A 61 -8.40 -18.25 21.80
N PRO A 62 -9.44 -17.45 22.10
CA PRO A 62 -9.74 -16.25 21.32
C PRO A 62 -8.72 -15.14 21.62
N SER A 63 -7.93 -14.76 20.62
CA SER A 63 -7.13 -13.53 20.71
C SER A 63 -8.01 -12.30 20.43
N SER A 64 -8.28 -11.57 21.50
CA SER A 64 -8.60 -10.14 21.63
C SER A 64 -9.63 -9.46 20.70
N LYS A 65 -10.73 -9.03 21.35
CA LYS A 65 -11.47 -7.75 21.24
C LYS A 65 -11.98 -7.29 19.87
N THR A 66 -13.08 -7.88 19.39
CA THR A 66 -14.32 -7.18 18.93
C THR A 66 -15.29 -8.20 18.32
N ALA A 67 -15.95 -9.00 19.16
CA ALA A 67 -16.94 -9.95 18.71
C ALA A 67 -18.34 -9.32 18.74
N ARG A 68 -18.86 -8.96 17.56
CA ARG A 68 -20.30 -8.81 17.32
C ARG A 68 -20.97 -10.12 17.77
N ARG A 69 -21.81 -10.08 18.81
CA ARG A 69 -22.52 -11.24 19.38
C ARG A 69 -23.36 -11.95 18.32
N ARG A 70 -22.77 -12.88 17.56
CA ARG A 70 -23.48 -14.03 17.05
C ARG A 70 -23.34 -15.10 18.12
N ARG A 71 -24.47 -15.49 18.69
CA ARG A 71 -24.58 -16.52 19.72
C ARG A 71 -24.17 -17.85 19.07
N PHE A 72 -22.88 -18.16 19.08
CA PHE A 72 -22.39 -19.47 18.71
C PHE A 72 -22.80 -20.41 19.84
N SER A 73 -23.72 -21.34 19.56
CA SER A 73 -23.93 -22.50 20.41
C SER A 73 -22.58 -23.22 20.53
N HIS A 74 -21.97 -23.17 21.71
CA HIS A 74 -20.80 -23.97 21.99
C HIS A 74 -21.18 -25.44 21.77
N GLY A 75 -20.51 -26.11 20.85
CA GLY A 75 -20.63 -27.56 20.68
C GLY A 75 -20.20 -28.29 21.95
N THR A 76 -20.51 -29.59 22.03
CA THR A 76 -20.17 -30.44 23.17
C THR A 76 -18.66 -30.33 23.48
N PRO A 77 -18.26 -30.05 24.73
CA PRO A 77 -16.85 -30.01 25.10
C PRO A 77 -16.14 -31.31 24.69
N GLY A 78 -15.02 -31.22 23.99
CA GLY A 78 -14.24 -32.37 23.51
C GLY A 78 -14.64 -32.93 22.14
N LYS A 79 -15.74 -32.49 21.53
CA LYS A 79 -16.06 -32.76 20.13
C LYS A 79 -15.95 -31.47 19.32
N CYS A 80 -14.96 -31.39 18.43
CA CYS A 80 -14.95 -30.34 17.42
C CYS A 80 -16.30 -30.42 16.67
N PRO A 81 -17.02 -29.31 16.51
CA PRO A 81 -18.28 -29.33 15.78
C PRO A 81 -18.07 -29.99 14.42
N ALA A 82 -19.04 -30.78 13.94
CA ALA A 82 -18.92 -31.53 12.68
C ALA A 82 -18.54 -30.68 11.46
N HIS A 83 -18.72 -29.35 11.55
CA HIS A 83 -18.31 -28.37 10.54
C HIS A 83 -16.81 -27.97 10.57
N ALA A 84 -16.02 -28.46 11.52
CA ALA A 84 -14.60 -28.14 11.72
C ALA A 84 -13.72 -29.38 11.48
N SER A 85 -13.84 -29.99 10.30
CA SER A 85 -12.96 -31.08 9.89
C SER A 85 -11.50 -30.58 9.80
N PRO A 86 -10.54 -31.22 10.49
CA PRO A 86 -9.14 -30.82 10.46
C PRO A 86 -8.56 -30.97 9.04
N TRP A 87 -7.60 -30.11 8.67
CA TRP A 87 -6.92 -30.22 7.37
C TRP A 87 -5.90 -31.35 7.41
N THR A 88 -5.96 -32.27 6.45
CA THR A 88 -4.97 -33.34 6.31
C THR A 88 -3.83 -32.92 5.39
N ALA A 89 -2.68 -33.61 5.45
CA ALA A 89 -1.53 -33.30 4.62
C ALA A 89 -1.84 -33.47 3.13
N GLU A 90 -2.62 -34.49 2.77
CA GLU A 90 -3.04 -34.78 1.40
C GLU A 90 -3.91 -33.65 0.84
N GLN A 91 -4.77 -33.07 1.68
CA GLN A 91 -5.61 -31.93 1.30
C GLN A 91 -4.79 -30.66 1.06
N ASP A 92 -3.72 -30.46 1.83
CA ASP A 92 -2.80 -29.34 1.62
C ASP A 92 -2.01 -29.49 0.31
N GLU A 93 -1.48 -30.68 0.03
CA GLU A 93 -0.75 -30.95 -1.22
C GLU A 93 -1.66 -30.79 -2.44
N LEU A 94 -2.89 -31.32 -2.37
CA LEU A 94 -3.88 -31.13 -3.43
C LEU A 94 -4.21 -29.65 -3.61
N LEU A 95 -4.40 -28.89 -2.51
CA LEU A 95 -4.62 -27.46 -2.56
C LEU A 95 -3.43 -26.73 -3.22
N ILE A 96 -2.19 -27.07 -2.86
CA ILE A 96 -0.97 -26.45 -3.39
C ILE A 96 -0.86 -26.68 -4.90
N ASN A 97 -1.10 -27.90 -5.36
CA ASN A 97 -1.02 -28.27 -6.77
C ASN A 97 -2.09 -27.56 -7.63
N LEU A 98 -3.31 -27.42 -7.10
CA LEU A 98 -4.42 -26.79 -7.83
C LEU A 98 -4.42 -25.27 -7.74
N TYR A 99 -3.73 -24.68 -6.75
CA TYR A 99 -3.77 -23.25 -6.47
C TYR A 99 -3.41 -22.33 -7.64
N PRO A 100 -2.39 -22.64 -8.48
CA PRO A 100 -2.00 -21.76 -9.60
C PRO A 100 -3.08 -21.67 -10.67
N THR A 101 -3.78 -22.77 -10.95
CA THR A 101 -4.66 -22.92 -12.12
C THR A 101 -6.14 -22.75 -11.77
N HIS A 102 -6.60 -23.35 -10.66
CA HIS A 102 -8.03 -23.47 -10.36
C HIS A 102 -8.55 -22.32 -9.50
N THR A 103 -9.85 -22.03 -9.62
CA THR A 103 -10.52 -21.08 -8.71
C THR A 103 -10.79 -21.73 -7.35
N PHE A 104 -10.92 -20.91 -6.29
CA PHE A 104 -11.26 -21.43 -4.96
C PHE A 104 -12.58 -22.21 -4.92
N ARG A 105 -13.49 -22.00 -5.88
CA ARG A 105 -14.74 -22.74 -5.98
C ARG A 105 -14.50 -24.16 -6.53
N GLU A 106 -13.71 -24.30 -7.58
CA GLU A 106 -13.33 -25.60 -8.14
C GLU A 106 -12.52 -26.43 -7.13
N ILE A 107 -11.55 -25.80 -6.46
CA ILE A 107 -10.75 -26.48 -5.43
C ILE A 107 -11.65 -26.95 -4.27
N ALA A 108 -12.63 -26.14 -3.88
CA ALA A 108 -13.60 -26.49 -2.86
C ALA A 108 -14.48 -27.69 -3.27
N THR A 109 -14.88 -27.78 -4.54
CA THR A 109 -15.62 -28.94 -5.04
C THR A 109 -14.80 -30.22 -5.01
N GLN A 110 -13.51 -30.15 -5.37
CA GLN A 110 -12.62 -31.32 -5.36
C GLN A 110 -12.29 -31.78 -3.92
N LEU A 111 -12.06 -30.84 -3.00
CA LEU A 111 -11.79 -31.14 -1.58
C LEU A 111 -13.05 -31.43 -0.76
N ARG A 112 -14.25 -31.36 -1.37
CA ARG A 112 -15.56 -31.45 -0.69
C ARG A 112 -15.67 -30.53 0.53
N ARG A 113 -15.12 -29.32 0.43
CA ARG A 113 -15.15 -28.29 1.48
C ARG A 113 -15.87 -27.04 1.00
N THR A 114 -16.14 -26.13 1.93
CA THR A 114 -16.66 -24.80 1.57
C THR A 114 -15.56 -23.93 0.98
N LYS A 115 -15.91 -23.07 0.01
CA LYS A 115 -14.99 -22.06 -0.57
C LYS A 115 -14.27 -21.25 0.51
N ALA A 116 -15.00 -20.87 1.57
CA ALA A 116 -14.45 -20.09 2.68
C ALA A 116 -13.35 -20.87 3.42
N ALA A 117 -13.58 -22.16 3.73
CA ALA A 117 -12.59 -22.99 4.41
C ALA A 117 -11.29 -23.13 3.57
N VAL A 118 -11.43 -23.36 2.27
CA VAL A 118 -10.28 -23.43 1.34
C VAL A 118 -9.55 -22.08 1.28
N GLN A 119 -10.28 -20.97 1.21
CA GLN A 119 -9.68 -19.64 1.19
C GLN A 119 -8.86 -19.39 2.46
N PHE A 120 -9.44 -19.63 3.64
CA PHE A 120 -8.74 -19.46 4.92
C PHE A 120 -7.50 -20.36 5.03
N ARG A 121 -7.59 -21.61 4.57
CA ARG A 121 -6.42 -22.49 4.55
C ARG A 121 -5.32 -21.97 3.63
N ALA A 122 -5.68 -21.52 2.43
CA ALA A 122 -4.73 -20.91 1.52
C ALA A 122 -4.09 -19.65 2.14
N ILE A 123 -4.83 -18.85 2.92
CA ILE A 123 -4.23 -17.72 3.68
C ILE A 123 -3.18 -18.24 4.66
N ARG A 124 -3.51 -19.29 5.43
CA ARG A 124 -2.59 -19.87 6.42
C ARG A 124 -1.34 -20.45 5.76
N LEU A 125 -1.49 -21.23 4.69
CA LEU A 125 -0.37 -21.77 3.90
C LEU A 125 0.51 -20.67 3.30
N ARG A 126 -0.05 -19.50 2.96
CA ARG A 126 0.75 -18.34 2.54
C ARG A 126 1.58 -17.75 3.68
N HIS A 127 1.02 -17.64 4.89
CA HIS A 127 1.79 -17.19 6.06
C HIS A 127 2.86 -18.21 6.46
N GLU A 128 2.61 -19.49 6.24
CA GLU A 128 3.59 -20.58 6.39
C GLU A 128 4.66 -20.58 5.28
N GLY A 129 4.55 -19.72 4.25
CA GLY A 129 5.49 -19.66 3.12
C GLY A 129 5.34 -20.79 2.09
N ARG A 130 4.38 -21.70 2.27
CA ARG A 130 4.12 -22.84 1.37
C ARG A 130 3.36 -22.45 0.10
N LEU A 131 2.73 -21.27 0.09
CA LEU A 131 2.01 -20.74 -1.06
C LEU A 131 2.38 -19.28 -1.36
N GLY A 132 2.45 -18.96 -2.65
CA GLY A 132 2.56 -17.59 -3.14
C GLY A 132 1.23 -16.84 -3.12
N HIS A 133 1.29 -15.52 -3.34
CA HIS A 133 0.09 -14.72 -3.56
C HIS A 133 -0.48 -15.01 -4.95
N LYS A 134 -1.80 -15.29 -5.05
CA LYS A 134 -2.44 -15.61 -6.35
C LYS A 134 -2.47 -14.40 -7.30
N ARG A 135 -2.49 -13.19 -6.75
CA ARG A 135 -2.45 -11.93 -7.51
C ARG A 135 -1.10 -11.26 -7.26
N ASN A 136 -0.51 -10.71 -8.32
CA ASN A 136 0.74 -9.95 -8.24
C ASN A 136 0.62 -8.88 -7.15
N GLN A 137 1.48 -8.94 -6.14
CA GLN A 137 1.57 -7.87 -5.15
C GLN A 137 2.20 -6.62 -5.77
N PHE A 138 2.00 -5.47 -5.14
CA PHE A 138 2.71 -4.26 -5.53
C PHE A 138 4.11 -4.30 -4.93
N THR A 139 5.12 -4.06 -5.75
CA THR A 139 6.49 -3.90 -5.27
C THR A 139 6.69 -2.47 -4.75
N PRO A 140 7.70 -2.22 -3.89
CA PRO A 140 8.00 -0.87 -3.40
C PRO A 140 8.26 0.14 -4.53
N GLU A 141 8.86 -0.31 -5.63
CA GLU A 141 9.13 0.52 -6.82
C GLU A 141 7.82 0.94 -7.50
N GLN A 142 6.84 0.03 -7.57
CA GLN A 142 5.51 0.34 -8.10
C GLN A 142 4.77 1.33 -7.19
N ASP A 143 4.92 1.22 -5.87
CA ASP A 143 4.34 2.18 -4.93
C ASP A 143 4.97 3.56 -5.06
N MET A 144 6.29 3.61 -5.27
CA MET A 144 6.99 4.87 -5.55
C MET A 144 6.46 5.50 -6.83
N PHE A 145 6.29 4.70 -7.90
CA PHE A 145 5.74 5.17 -9.16
C PHE A 145 4.33 5.78 -8.99
N ILE A 146 3.46 5.11 -8.23
CA ILE A 146 2.10 5.59 -7.88
C ILE A 146 2.18 6.93 -7.14
N ARG A 147 3.12 7.07 -6.19
CA ARG A 147 3.31 8.33 -5.45
C ARG A 147 3.74 9.46 -6.37
N THR A 148 4.76 9.25 -7.19
CA THR A 148 5.34 10.30 -8.03
C THR A 148 4.36 10.78 -9.10
N HIS A 149 3.61 9.88 -9.73
CA HIS A 149 2.76 10.21 -10.89
C HIS A 149 1.31 10.56 -10.53
N ARG A 150 0.99 10.77 -9.24
CA ARG A 150 -0.38 11.01 -8.76
C ARG A 150 -1.06 12.25 -9.36
N HIS A 151 -0.28 13.29 -9.65
CA HIS A 151 -0.79 14.58 -10.16
C HIS A 151 -0.80 14.65 -11.69
N SER A 152 0.12 13.95 -12.35
CA SER A 152 0.32 14.00 -13.80
C SER A 152 -0.57 12.99 -14.55
N MET A 153 -0.53 11.72 -14.15
CA MET A 153 -1.15 10.63 -14.90
C MET A 153 -2.50 10.23 -14.33
N THR A 154 -3.38 9.73 -15.20
CA THR A 154 -4.64 9.12 -14.76
C THR A 154 -4.40 7.73 -14.17
N LEU A 155 -5.33 7.26 -13.34
CA LEU A 155 -5.29 5.89 -12.79
C LEU A 155 -5.22 4.81 -13.88
N SER A 156 -5.80 5.08 -15.06
CA SER A 156 -5.78 4.15 -16.19
C SER A 156 -4.39 4.07 -16.81
N GLU A 157 -3.75 5.22 -17.03
CA GLU A 157 -2.38 5.27 -17.58
C GLU A 157 -1.38 4.63 -16.63
N VAL A 158 -1.50 4.88 -15.33
CA VAL A 158 -0.67 4.23 -14.30
C VAL A 158 -0.89 2.72 -14.30
N ALA A 159 -2.13 2.26 -14.46
CA ALA A 159 -2.42 0.83 -14.55
C ALA A 159 -1.74 0.21 -15.79
N SER A 160 -1.84 0.85 -16.94
CA SER A 160 -1.18 0.40 -18.18
C SER A 160 0.33 0.33 -18.02
N HIS A 161 0.95 1.36 -17.43
CA HIS A 161 2.41 1.40 -17.22
C HIS A 161 2.89 0.31 -16.24
N LEU A 162 2.09 -0.02 -15.23
CA LEU A 162 2.41 -1.06 -14.26
C LEU A 162 1.97 -2.48 -14.69
N GLY A 163 1.48 -2.64 -15.92
CA GLY A 163 0.98 -3.92 -16.43
C GLY A 163 -0.24 -4.45 -15.67
N ARG A 164 -1.05 -3.57 -15.08
CA ARG A 164 -2.24 -3.91 -14.29
C ARG A 164 -3.49 -3.84 -15.17
N LYS A 165 -4.35 -4.84 -15.04
CA LYS A 165 -5.58 -4.96 -15.84
C LYS A 165 -6.69 -4.00 -15.40
N SER A 166 -6.65 -3.48 -14.17
CA SER A 166 -7.74 -2.68 -13.62
C SER A 166 -7.26 -1.38 -12.97
N ARG A 167 -7.87 -0.26 -13.37
CA ARG A 167 -7.75 1.03 -12.68
C ARG A 167 -8.12 0.96 -11.19
N SER A 168 -9.01 0.02 -10.83
CA SER A 168 -9.48 -0.14 -9.45
C SER A 168 -8.40 -0.72 -8.53
N ASP A 169 -7.47 -1.51 -9.06
CA ASP A 169 -6.34 -2.03 -8.29
C ASP A 169 -5.41 -0.89 -7.86
N ILE A 170 -5.13 0.06 -8.77
CA ILE A 170 -4.32 1.25 -8.47
C ILE A 170 -5.05 2.14 -7.46
N ALA A 171 -6.36 2.39 -7.64
CA ALA A 171 -7.14 3.20 -6.70
C ALA A 171 -7.14 2.61 -5.28
N ASN A 172 -7.33 1.29 -5.17
CA ASN A 172 -7.27 0.58 -3.89
C ASN A 172 -5.87 0.63 -3.28
N ARG A 173 -4.82 0.54 -4.09
CA ARG A 173 -3.44 0.65 -3.61
C ARG A 173 -3.14 2.07 -3.13
N ALA A 174 -3.49 3.09 -3.90
CA ALA A 174 -3.33 4.50 -3.54
C ALA A 174 -4.02 4.82 -2.21
N LYS A 175 -5.25 4.32 -2.00
CA LYS A 175 -5.97 4.46 -0.72
C LYS A 175 -5.20 3.85 0.46
N ARG A 176 -4.56 2.69 0.29
CA ARG A 176 -3.72 2.07 1.33
C ARG A 176 -2.42 2.83 1.56
N LEU A 177 -1.88 3.47 0.53
CA LEU A 177 -0.69 4.32 0.62
C LEU A 177 -1.01 5.72 1.18
N GLY A 178 -2.29 6.06 1.38
CA GLY A 178 -2.73 7.39 1.80
C GLY A 178 -2.63 8.45 0.70
N VAL A 179 -2.54 8.04 -0.56
CA VAL A 179 -2.36 8.93 -1.72
C VAL A 179 -3.69 9.16 -2.42
N THR A 180 -3.97 10.43 -2.76
CA THR A 180 -5.15 10.84 -3.54
C THR A 180 -4.76 11.20 -4.97
N TYR A 181 -5.55 10.74 -5.94
CA TYR A 181 -5.43 11.09 -7.37
C TYR A 181 -6.37 12.24 -7.77
N CYS A 182 -6.76 13.07 -6.80
CA CYS A 182 -7.55 14.27 -7.07
C CYS A 182 -6.66 15.28 -7.79
N LYS A 183 -7.09 15.74 -8.96
CA LYS A 183 -6.41 16.81 -9.70
C LYS A 183 -6.89 18.16 -9.17
N TYR A 184 -5.95 19.05 -8.90
CA TYR A 184 -6.20 20.39 -8.35
C TYR A 184 -5.62 21.46 -9.27
N GLY A 185 -6.08 22.70 -9.08
CA GLY A 185 -5.63 23.84 -9.86
C GLY A 185 -5.76 23.63 -11.37
N ASP A 186 -4.70 23.96 -12.11
CA ASP A 186 -4.66 23.88 -13.58
C ASP A 186 -4.65 22.45 -14.14
N LEU A 187 -4.33 21.47 -13.30
CA LEU A 187 -4.41 20.05 -13.69
C LEU A 187 -5.85 19.54 -13.70
N ASN A 188 -6.80 20.28 -13.13
CA ASN A 188 -8.20 19.92 -13.15
C ASN A 188 -8.82 20.29 -14.51
N PRO A 189 -9.37 19.34 -15.28
CA PRO A 189 -10.00 19.64 -16.58
C PRO A 189 -11.23 20.55 -16.48
N LEU A 190 -11.82 20.71 -15.29
CA LEU A 190 -12.94 21.61 -15.03
C LEU A 190 -12.50 23.01 -14.56
N THR A 191 -11.20 23.31 -14.61
CA THR A 191 -10.68 24.62 -14.20
C THR A 191 -11.16 25.71 -15.15
N LYS A 192 -11.69 26.80 -14.60
CA LYS A 192 -12.15 27.97 -15.37
C LYS A 192 -11.17 29.14 -15.34
N TYR A 193 -10.35 29.22 -14.29
CA TYR A 193 -9.40 30.29 -14.05
C TYR A 193 -8.02 29.65 -13.86
N SER A 194 -6.95 30.27 -14.33
CA SER A 194 -5.61 29.69 -14.16
C SER A 194 -5.16 29.73 -12.69
N ASP A 195 -4.13 28.97 -12.29
CA ASP A 195 -3.54 29.08 -10.95
C ASP A 195 -2.86 30.45 -10.76
N SER A 196 -2.29 31.03 -11.81
CA SER A 196 -1.77 32.40 -11.79
C SER A 196 -2.84 33.44 -11.46
N ASP A 197 -4.06 33.28 -11.99
CA ASP A 197 -5.15 34.20 -11.67
C ASP A 197 -5.59 34.07 -10.21
N VAL A 198 -5.54 32.86 -9.64
CA VAL A 198 -5.83 32.65 -8.20
C VAL A 198 -4.83 33.35 -7.33
N GLU A 199 -3.55 33.18 -7.64
CA GLU A 199 -2.47 33.77 -6.87
C GLU A 199 -2.59 35.30 -6.90
N LEU A 200 -2.91 35.87 -8.06
CA LEU A 200 -3.15 37.31 -8.17
C LEU A 200 -4.41 37.75 -7.41
N ILE A 201 -5.50 37.00 -7.47
CA ILE A 201 -6.73 37.29 -6.70
C ILE A 201 -6.45 37.25 -5.18
N ARG A 202 -5.65 36.29 -4.72
CA ARG A 202 -5.24 36.19 -3.31
C ARG A 202 -4.34 37.36 -2.91
N ALA A 203 -3.32 37.68 -3.70
CA ALA A 203 -2.42 38.80 -3.45
C ALA A 203 -3.17 40.13 -3.37
N LEU A 204 -4.06 40.42 -4.34
CA LEU A 204 -4.88 41.63 -4.32
C LEU A 204 -5.79 41.70 -3.08
N ARG A 205 -6.26 40.54 -2.60
CA ARG A 205 -7.09 40.49 -1.39
C ARG A 205 -6.26 40.73 -0.13
N ASP A 206 -5.06 40.18 -0.08
CA ASP A 206 -4.12 40.36 1.04
C ASP A 206 -3.61 41.81 1.10
N ASP A 207 -3.52 42.49 -0.05
CA ASP A 207 -3.29 43.94 -0.18
C ASP A 207 -4.51 44.81 0.24
N GLY A 208 -5.63 44.18 0.64
CA GLY A 208 -6.81 44.86 1.16
C GLY A 208 -7.86 45.26 0.13
N MET A 209 -7.75 44.78 -1.12
CA MET A 209 -8.76 45.08 -2.15
C MET A 209 -10.11 44.40 -1.86
N ALA A 210 -11.20 45.13 -2.08
CA ALA A 210 -12.56 44.60 -1.95
C ALA A 210 -12.85 43.56 -3.06
N PHE A 211 -13.62 42.51 -2.71
CA PHE A 211 -13.98 41.45 -3.67
C PHE A 211 -14.73 42.00 -4.89
N SER A 212 -15.51 43.07 -4.74
CA SER A 212 -16.21 43.72 -5.85
C SER A 212 -15.26 44.26 -6.91
N LYS A 213 -14.22 45.00 -6.49
CA LYS A 213 -13.18 45.54 -7.39
C LYS A 213 -12.36 44.44 -8.04
N ILE A 214 -12.05 43.38 -7.29
CA ILE A 214 -11.36 42.20 -7.85
C ILE A 214 -12.25 41.54 -8.90
N ALA A 215 -13.53 41.32 -8.58
CA ALA A 215 -14.48 40.68 -9.48
C ALA A 215 -14.67 41.46 -10.79
N GLU A 216 -14.76 42.79 -10.70
CA GLU A 216 -14.79 43.70 -11.85
C GLU A 216 -13.54 43.56 -12.73
N LYS A 217 -12.35 43.57 -12.11
CA LYS A 217 -11.06 43.47 -12.82
C LYS A 217 -10.88 42.16 -13.60
N PHE A 218 -11.45 41.07 -13.10
CA PHE A 218 -11.38 39.75 -13.74
C PHE A 218 -12.68 39.35 -14.47
N GLU A 219 -13.60 40.30 -14.66
CA GLU A 219 -14.87 40.10 -15.37
C GLU A 219 -15.66 38.88 -14.85
N MET A 220 -15.67 38.69 -13.53
CA MET A 220 -16.31 37.56 -12.88
C MET A 220 -17.31 38.01 -11.80
N PRO A 221 -18.26 37.15 -11.39
CA PRO A 221 -19.12 37.45 -10.25
C PRO A 221 -18.32 37.56 -8.93
N GLU A 222 -18.73 38.47 -8.04
CA GLU A 222 -18.10 38.62 -6.71
C GLU A 222 -18.13 37.32 -5.89
N SER A 223 -19.22 36.56 -6.00
CA SER A 223 -19.36 35.25 -5.36
C SER A 223 -18.28 34.26 -5.82
N THR A 224 -17.89 34.33 -7.09
CA THR A 224 -16.83 33.51 -7.68
C THR A 224 -15.47 33.92 -7.13
N ALA A 225 -15.14 35.23 -7.10
CA ALA A 225 -13.90 35.73 -6.52
C ALA A 225 -13.75 35.32 -5.05
N ARG A 226 -14.83 35.44 -4.25
CA ARG A 226 -14.87 34.99 -2.85
C ARG A 226 -14.68 33.47 -2.72
N SER A 227 -15.29 32.69 -3.61
CA SER A 227 -15.13 31.22 -3.63
C SER A 227 -13.70 30.82 -3.98
N ILE A 228 -13.07 31.51 -4.94
CA ILE A 228 -11.67 31.28 -5.32
C ILE A 228 -10.76 31.54 -4.12
N TYR A 229 -10.95 32.66 -3.42
CA TYR A 229 -10.12 33.02 -2.26
C TYR A 229 -10.20 31.98 -1.13
N HIS A 230 -11.41 31.54 -0.74
CA HIS A 230 -11.56 30.67 0.43
C HIS A 230 -11.48 29.16 0.14
N LYS A 231 -11.89 28.72 -1.05
CA LYS A 231 -12.16 27.28 -1.30
C LYS A 231 -11.31 26.67 -2.40
N ARG A 232 -10.76 27.47 -3.31
CA ARG A 232 -9.93 26.92 -4.39
C ARG A 232 -8.53 26.65 -3.85
N PHE A 233 -8.03 25.42 -4.01
CA PHE A 233 -6.64 25.05 -3.74
C PHE A 233 -5.87 24.95 -5.07
N THR A 234 -4.68 25.54 -5.12
CA THR A 234 -3.74 25.37 -6.23
C THR A 234 -2.99 24.03 -6.09
N ALA A 235 -2.29 23.61 -7.14
CA ALA A 235 -1.42 22.43 -7.04
C ALA A 235 -0.35 22.59 -5.94
N ALA A 236 0.19 23.80 -5.77
CA ALA A 236 1.17 24.12 -4.73
C ALA A 236 0.59 23.97 -3.32
N ASP A 237 -0.64 24.45 -3.07
CA ASP A 237 -1.30 24.33 -1.76
C ASP A 237 -1.46 22.86 -1.33
N VAL A 238 -1.73 21.97 -2.29
CA VAL A 238 -1.91 20.53 -2.03
C VAL A 238 -0.60 19.89 -1.64
N ILE A 239 0.49 20.21 -2.35
CA ILE A 239 1.85 19.76 -2.02
C ILE A 239 2.22 20.25 -0.62
N ALA A 240 1.97 21.54 -0.31
CA ALA A 240 2.21 22.08 1.02
C ALA A 240 1.43 21.32 2.10
N ARG A 241 0.15 21.02 1.88
CA ARG A 241 -0.68 20.26 2.83
C ARG A 241 -0.21 18.81 3.04
N GLU A 242 0.42 18.20 2.05
CA GLU A 242 0.98 16.84 2.18
C GLU A 242 2.28 16.83 3.02
N HIS A 243 3.08 17.89 2.95
CA HIS A 243 4.34 18.01 3.67
C HIS A 243 4.20 18.61 5.08
N LEU A 244 3.10 19.30 5.37
CA LEU A 244 2.82 19.82 6.70
C LEU A 244 2.30 18.72 7.65
N PRO A 245 2.80 18.64 8.89
CA PRO A 245 2.29 17.70 9.88
C PRO A 245 0.82 17.99 10.18
N ARG A 246 0.02 16.91 10.30
CA ARG A 246 -1.41 16.98 10.63
C ARG A 246 -1.65 16.89 12.13
#